data_AF-A0A662YF74-F1
#
_entry.id   AF-A0A662YF74-F1
#
_cell.length_a   1.000
_cell.length_b   1.000
_cell.length_c   1.000
_cell.angle_alpha   90.00
_cell.angle_beta   90.00
_cell.angle_gamma   90.00
#
_symmetry.space_group_name_H-M   'P 1'
#
loop_
_entity.id
_entity.type
_entity.pdbx_description
1 polymer ?
#
loop_
_entity_poly.entity_id
_entity_poly.type
_entity_poly.pdbx_seq_one_letter_code
_entity_poly.pdbx_strand_id
1 'polypeptide(L)'
;MQMQSINCLGTRKKPFCEIEKEVNAIKKQMDAYRMTCIKALTVNLTYTLDLLDRELSHASVLRNGRSPKDRLAQLEELYEAVVGEVEARKSYMSEMISLGRPEQAATVEREIGERMTELRKIHQLMVKEKSSSNNAGNN
;
A
#
# COMPACT_ATOMS: atom_id res chain seq x y z
N MET A 1 52.48 55.54 -40.04
CA MET A 1 51.56 54.39 -40.04
C MET A 1 52.38 53.15 -39.75
N GLN A 2 52.21 52.56 -38.57
CA GLN A 2 53.00 51.41 -38.13
C GLN A 2 52.05 50.20 -38.08
N MET A 3 52.22 49.26 -39.02
CA MET A 3 51.48 48.00 -39.02
C MET A 3 51.90 47.16 -37.81
N GLN A 4 50.97 46.88 -36.90
CA GLN A 4 51.18 45.89 -35.85
C GLN A 4 51.00 44.49 -36.43
N SER A 5 52.08 43.72 -36.43
CA SER A 5 52.10 42.30 -36.76
C SER A 5 51.26 41.51 -35.76
N ILE A 6 50.27 40.78 -36.26
CA ILE A 6 49.54 39.78 -35.48
C ILE A 6 50.55 38.71 -35.05
N ASN A 7 50.89 38.68 -33.76
CA ASN A 7 51.69 37.61 -33.19
C ASN A 7 50.93 36.29 -33.33
N CYS A 8 51.41 35.44 -34.23
CA CYS A 8 50.95 34.07 -34.39
C CYS A 8 51.11 33.36 -33.04
N LEU A 9 49.99 33.10 -32.36
CA LEU A 9 49.93 32.33 -31.13
C LEU A 9 50.73 31.03 -31.29
N GLY A 10 51.75 30.85 -30.45
CA GLY A 10 52.64 29.71 -30.50
C GLY A 10 51.88 28.39 -30.37
N THR A 11 51.80 27.64 -31.47
CA THR A 11 51.28 26.26 -31.46
C THR A 11 52.34 25.31 -30.92
N ARG A 12 52.69 25.39 -29.62
CA ARG A 12 53.31 24.23 -28.96
C ARG A 12 52.20 23.19 -28.77
N LYS A 13 52.13 22.22 -29.71
CA LYS A 13 51.33 21.02 -29.52
C LYS A 13 51.87 20.31 -28.28
N LYS A 14 51.04 20.17 -27.24
CA LYS A 14 51.35 19.31 -26.10
C LYS A 14 51.67 17.90 -26.63
N PRO A 15 52.66 17.19 -26.07
CA PRO A 15 52.92 15.81 -26.45
C PRO A 15 51.66 14.97 -26.19
N PHE A 16 51.38 14.01 -27.07
CA PHE A 16 50.15 13.22 -27.03
C PHE A 16 49.88 12.58 -25.66
N CYS A 17 50.93 12.20 -24.93
CA CYS A 17 50.83 11.62 -23.59
C CYS A 17 50.31 12.59 -22.51
N GLU A 18 50.51 13.91 -22.66
CA GLU A 18 49.94 14.93 -21.77
C GLU A 18 48.47 15.17 -22.08
N ILE A 19 48.12 15.19 -23.37
CA ILE A 19 46.73 15.31 -23.83
C ILE A 19 45.90 14.11 -23.34
N GLU A 20 46.44 12.90 -23.43
CA GLU A 20 45.77 11.68 -22.97
C GLU A 20 45.53 11.68 -21.45
N LYS A 21 46.50 12.18 -20.66
CA LYS A 21 46.34 12.35 -19.21
C LYS A 21 45.25 13.37 -18.88
N GLU A 22 45.21 14.49 -19.59
CA GLU A 22 44.17 15.52 -19.42
C GLU A 22 42.78 14.98 -19.77
N VAL A 23 42.64 14.26 -20.89
CA VAL A 23 41.38 13.60 -21.28
C VAL A 23 40.92 12.59 -20.23
N ASN A 24 41.84 11.76 -19.71
CA ASN A 24 41.53 10.80 -18.66
C ASN A 24 41.14 11.47 -17.34
N ALA A 25 41.79 12.59 -16.98
CA ALA A 25 41.43 13.38 -15.80
C ALA A 25 40.04 14.01 -15.95
N ILE A 26 39.73 14.57 -17.11
CA ILE A 26 38.40 15.14 -17.42
C ILE A 26 37.33 14.06 -17.37
N LYS A 27 37.58 12.89 -17.95
CA LYS A 27 36.66 11.75 -17.92
C LYS A 27 36.37 11.31 -16.48
N LYS A 28 37.43 11.16 -15.66
CA LYS A 28 37.29 10.80 -14.25
C LYS A 28 36.51 11.85 -13.45
N GLN A 29 36.75 13.14 -13.72
CA GLN A 29 36.02 14.24 -13.08
C GLN A 29 34.53 14.25 -13.49
N MET A 30 34.25 14.00 -14.77
CA MET A 30 32.88 13.91 -15.28
C MET A 30 32.12 12.71 -14.68
N ASP A 31 32.77 11.54 -14.58
CA ASP A 31 32.18 10.35 -13.96
C ASP A 31 31.91 10.56 -12.47
N ALA A 32 32.83 11.24 -11.75
CA ALA A 32 32.63 11.61 -10.36
C ALA A 32 31.44 12.57 -10.17
N TYR A 33 31.31 13.58 -11.03
CA TYR A 33 30.19 14.51 -11.00
C TYR A 33 28.86 13.79 -11.26
N ARG A 34 28.79 12.93 -12.29
CA ARG A 34 27.61 12.10 -12.59
C ARG A 34 27.21 11.23 -11.41
N MET A 35 28.16 10.57 -10.77
CA MET A 35 27.89 9.73 -9.60
C MET A 35 27.30 10.53 -8.44
N THR A 36 27.82 11.74 -8.17
CA THR A 36 27.29 12.63 -7.13
C THR A 36 25.87 13.09 -7.44
N CYS A 37 25.60 13.50 -8.69
CA CYS A 37 24.26 13.90 -9.11
C CYS A 37 23.26 12.75 -9.00
N ILE A 38 23.63 11.54 -9.43
CA ILE A 38 22.78 10.35 -9.32
C ILE A 38 22.47 10.05 -7.84
N LYS A 39 23.48 10.05 -6.97
CA LYS A 39 23.27 9.82 -5.53
C LYS A 39 22.33 10.84 -4.91
N ALA A 40 22.51 12.14 -5.21
CA ALA A 40 21.64 13.19 -4.69
C ALA A 40 20.19 13.03 -5.19
N LEU A 41 20.00 12.70 -6.47
CA LEU A 41 18.69 12.43 -7.04
C LEU A 41 18.05 11.21 -6.37
N THR A 42 18.78 10.09 -6.24
CA THR A 42 18.28 8.88 -5.58
C THR A 42 17.85 9.16 -4.14
N VAL A 43 18.67 9.86 -3.34
CA VAL A 43 18.32 10.19 -1.95
C VAL A 43 17.05 11.04 -1.87
N ASN A 44 16.92 12.05 -2.73
CA ASN A 44 15.72 12.88 -2.78
C ASN A 44 14.48 12.08 -3.20
N LEU A 45 14.61 11.23 -4.23
CA LEU A 45 13.52 10.34 -4.66
C LEU A 45 13.06 9.40 -3.55
N THR A 46 14.01 8.79 -2.82
CA THR A 46 13.70 7.92 -1.68
C THR A 46 12.99 8.68 -0.57
N TYR A 47 13.49 9.86 -0.19
CA TYR A 47 12.83 10.70 0.82
C TYR A 47 11.41 11.12 0.41
N THR A 48 11.21 11.50 -0.87
CA THR A 48 9.88 11.84 -1.37
C THR A 48 8.95 10.64 -1.43
N LEU A 49 9.47 9.45 -1.72
CA LEU A 49 8.69 8.21 -1.72
C LEU A 49 8.24 7.86 -0.30
N ASP A 50 9.14 7.94 0.68
CA ASP A 50 8.82 7.71 2.10
C ASP A 50 7.78 8.72 2.61
N LEU A 51 7.85 9.97 2.17
CA LEU A 51 6.86 11.00 2.50
C LEU A 51 5.49 10.67 1.90
N LEU A 52 5.45 10.25 0.63
CA LEU A 52 4.23 9.83 -0.06
C LEU A 52 3.62 8.59 0.59
N ASP A 53 4.42 7.58 0.95
CA ASP A 53 3.94 6.38 1.63
C ASP A 53 3.34 6.73 3.01
N ARG A 54 3.96 7.67 3.73
CA ARG A 54 3.45 8.17 5.01
C ARG A 54 2.16 8.97 4.84
N GLU A 55 2.06 9.82 3.82
CA GLU A 55 0.84 10.58 3.50
C GLU A 55 -0.29 9.67 3.04
N LEU A 56 -0.01 8.66 2.21
CA LEU A 56 -0.96 7.63 1.80
C LEU A 56 -1.42 6.80 3.00
N SER A 57 -0.51 6.44 3.91
CA SER A 57 -0.84 5.76 5.16
C SER A 57 -1.77 6.62 6.01
N HIS A 58 -1.45 7.91 6.21
CA HIS A 58 -2.30 8.84 6.96
C HIS A 58 -3.67 9.06 6.29
N ALA A 59 -3.70 9.20 4.96
CA ALA A 59 -4.94 9.33 4.19
C ALA A 59 -5.78 8.04 4.24
N SER A 60 -5.15 6.87 4.23
CA SER A 60 -5.84 5.59 4.43
C SER A 60 -6.38 5.45 5.84
N VAL A 61 -5.69 5.97 6.86
CA VAL A 61 -6.17 6.02 8.24
C VAL A 61 -7.26 7.08 8.43
N LEU A 62 -7.34 8.13 7.61
CA LEU A 62 -8.48 9.06 7.64
C LEU A 62 -9.68 8.51 6.86
N ARG A 63 -9.44 7.79 5.75
CA ARG A 63 -10.49 7.18 4.91
C ARG A 63 -11.07 5.90 5.50
N ASN A 64 -10.21 5.08 6.09
CA ASN A 64 -10.54 3.83 6.79
C ASN A 64 -10.54 4.02 8.30
N GLY A 65 -10.21 5.22 8.78
CA GLY A 65 -10.37 5.65 10.15
C GLY A 65 -11.83 5.53 10.46
N ARG A 66 -12.19 4.38 11.02
CA ARG A 66 -13.46 4.16 11.66
C ARG A 66 -13.61 5.32 12.65
N SER A 67 -14.33 6.37 12.25
CA SER A 67 -15.19 7.10 13.18
C SER A 67 -15.84 6.03 14.06
N PRO A 68 -16.03 6.23 15.38
CA PRO A 68 -16.67 5.25 16.23
C PRO A 68 -17.86 4.67 15.48
N LYS A 69 -17.72 3.41 15.01
CA LYS A 69 -18.70 2.89 14.06
C LYS A 69 -20.00 2.95 14.82
N ASP A 70 -21.01 3.58 14.24
CA ASP A 70 -22.33 3.57 14.84
C ASP A 70 -22.64 2.10 15.18
N ARG A 71 -23.18 1.87 16.38
CA ARG A 71 -23.34 0.51 16.92
C ARG A 71 -24.06 -0.39 15.93
N LEU A 72 -24.97 0.19 15.15
CA LEU A 72 -25.63 -0.47 14.03
C LEU A 72 -24.66 -0.91 12.92
N ALA A 73 -23.76 -0.04 12.46
CA ALA A 73 -22.76 -0.37 11.43
C ALA A 73 -21.78 -1.47 11.89
N GLN A 74 -21.51 -1.57 13.19
CA GLN A 74 -20.73 -2.69 13.75
C GLN A 74 -21.50 -4.00 13.69
N LEU A 75 -22.80 -3.96 14.01
CA LEU A 75 -23.66 -5.14 13.94
C LEU A 75 -23.88 -5.61 12.50
N GLU A 76 -24.02 -4.69 11.54
CA GLU A 76 -24.12 -4.98 10.11
C GLU A 76 -22.84 -5.65 9.58
N GLU A 77 -21.66 -5.12 9.93
CA GLU A 77 -20.40 -5.76 9.56
C GLU A 77 -20.26 -7.18 10.15
N LEU A 78 -20.63 -7.35 11.43
CA LEU A 78 -20.57 -8.66 12.08
C LEU A 78 -21.56 -9.65 11.44
N TYR A 79 -22.74 -9.18 11.06
CA TYR A 79 -23.73 -9.99 10.36
C TYR A 79 -23.18 -10.53 9.04
N GLU A 80 -22.65 -9.65 8.18
CA GLU A 80 -22.07 -10.03 6.89
C GLU A 80 -20.89 -11.00 7.05
N ALA A 81 -20.01 -10.75 8.02
CA ALA A 81 -18.89 -11.63 8.30
C ALA A 81 -19.33 -13.05 8.68
N VAL A 82 -20.34 -13.17 9.56
CA VAL A 82 -20.88 -14.48 9.99
C VAL A 82 -21.62 -15.19 8.85
N VAL A 83 -22.32 -14.45 7.98
CA VAL A 83 -22.95 -15.01 6.77
C VAL A 83 -21.89 -15.63 5.86
N GLY A 84 -20.80 -14.91 5.55
CA GLY A 84 -19.71 -15.45 4.75
C GLY A 84 -19.05 -16.68 5.37
N GLU A 85 -18.87 -16.68 6.70
CA GLU A 85 -18.34 -17.83 7.46
C GLU A 85 -19.24 -19.08 7.33
N VAL A 86 -20.57 -18.89 7.34
CA VAL A 86 -21.56 -19.95 7.17
C VAL A 86 -21.54 -20.48 5.74
N GLU A 87 -21.46 -19.62 4.73
CA GLU A 87 -21.39 -20.03 3.32
C GLU A 87 -20.11 -20.82 3.01
N ALA A 88 -18.97 -20.38 3.57
CA ALA A 88 -17.72 -21.11 3.48
C ALA A 88 -17.83 -22.51 4.10
N ARG A 89 -18.44 -22.62 5.29
CA ARG A 89 -18.66 -23.92 5.93
C ARG A 89 -19.63 -24.81 5.18
N LYS A 90 -20.69 -24.26 4.57
CA LYS A 90 -21.59 -25.04 3.70
C LYS A 90 -20.83 -25.62 2.51
N SER A 91 -19.97 -24.81 1.89
CA SER A 91 -19.12 -25.26 0.77
C SER A 91 -18.17 -26.38 1.21
N TYR A 92 -17.49 -26.19 2.35
CA TYR A 92 -16.62 -27.22 2.94
C TYR A 92 -17.39 -28.50 3.31
N MET A 93 -18.60 -28.38 3.87
CA MET A 93 -19.45 -29.52 4.19
C MET A 93 -19.83 -30.31 2.93
N SER A 94 -20.19 -29.63 1.83
CA SER A 94 -20.45 -30.27 0.54
C SER A 94 -19.21 -31.01 0.00
N GLU A 95 -18.02 -30.44 0.18
CA GLU A 95 -16.74 -31.11 -0.14
C GLU A 95 -16.50 -32.35 0.73
N MET A 96 -16.80 -32.30 2.03
CA MET A 96 -16.68 -33.46 2.91
C MET A 96 -17.63 -34.59 2.54
N ILE A 97 -18.84 -34.27 2.10
CA ILE A 97 -19.78 -35.26 1.59
C ILE A 97 -19.25 -35.89 0.29
N SER A 98 -18.72 -35.08 -0.64
CA SER A 98 -18.20 -35.60 -1.93
C SER A 98 -16.96 -36.47 -1.76
N LEU A 99 -16.13 -36.22 -0.74
CA LEU A 99 -14.99 -37.06 -0.37
C LEU A 99 -15.38 -38.31 0.44
N GLY A 100 -16.66 -38.57 0.67
CA GLY A 100 -17.14 -39.72 1.43
C GLY A 100 -16.85 -39.64 2.93
N ARG A 101 -16.79 -38.42 3.49
CA ARG A 101 -16.51 -38.14 4.92
C ARG A 101 -17.73 -37.54 5.64
N PRO A 102 -18.85 -38.28 5.74
CA PRO A 102 -20.10 -37.75 6.30
C PRO A 102 -19.99 -37.42 7.80
N GLU A 103 -19.11 -38.08 8.55
CA GLU A 103 -18.91 -37.79 9.98
C GLU A 103 -18.30 -36.38 10.21
N GLN A 104 -17.37 -35.98 9.34
CA GLN A 104 -16.79 -34.63 9.37
C GLN A 104 -17.84 -33.61 8.91
N ALA A 105 -18.61 -33.94 7.88
CA ALA A 105 -19.73 -33.09 7.43
C ALA A 105 -20.76 -32.85 8.54
N ALA A 106 -21.13 -33.87 9.32
CA ALA A 106 -22.07 -33.75 10.44
C ALA A 106 -21.53 -32.86 11.58
N THR A 107 -20.21 -32.83 11.77
CA THR A 107 -19.58 -31.92 12.74
C THR A 107 -19.70 -30.48 12.26
N VAL A 108 -19.40 -30.22 10.99
CA VAL A 108 -19.53 -28.89 10.36
C VAL A 108 -20.98 -28.43 10.33
N GLU A 109 -21.93 -29.33 10.10
CA GLU A 109 -23.37 -29.03 10.17
C GLU A 109 -23.78 -28.49 11.54
N ARG A 110 -23.25 -29.07 12.63
CA ARG A 110 -23.47 -28.58 13.99
C ARG A 110 -22.90 -27.18 14.18
N GLU A 111 -21.67 -26.93 13.74
CA GLU A 111 -21.04 -25.61 13.80
C GLU A 111 -21.84 -24.56 13.02
N ILE A 112 -22.37 -24.92 11.85
CA ILE A 112 -23.26 -24.04 11.08
C ILE A 112 -24.52 -23.72 11.91
N GLY A 113 -25.11 -24.70 12.59
CA GLY A 113 -26.27 -24.48 13.47
C GLY A 113 -25.99 -23.49 14.61
N GLU A 114 -24.81 -23.57 15.22
CA GLU A 114 -24.36 -22.64 16.26
C GLU A 114 -24.18 -21.23 15.69
N ARG A 115 -23.48 -21.08 14.56
CA ARG A 115 -23.28 -19.79 13.87
C ARG A 115 -24.60 -19.16 13.41
N MET A 116 -25.54 -19.96 12.92
CA MET A 116 -26.90 -19.49 12.57
C MET A 116 -27.67 -18.97 13.80
N THR A 117 -27.40 -19.51 14.99
CA THR A 117 -28.00 -19.01 16.23
C THR A 117 -27.42 -17.66 16.63
N GLU A 118 -26.11 -17.48 16.47
CA GLU A 118 -25.45 -16.18 16.67
C GLU A 118 -25.96 -15.13 15.67
N LEU A 119 -26.12 -15.51 14.40
CA LEU A 119 -26.65 -14.63 13.37
C LEU A 119 -28.07 -14.11 13.72
N ARG A 120 -28.93 -14.99 14.26
CA ARG A 120 -30.25 -14.58 14.77
C ARG A 120 -30.15 -13.56 15.91
N LYS A 121 -29.19 -13.74 16.83
CA LYS A 121 -28.96 -12.78 17.93
C LYS A 121 -28.49 -11.43 17.40
N ILE A 122 -27.56 -11.41 16.44
CA ILE A 122 -27.08 -10.18 15.80
C ILE A 122 -28.24 -9.43 15.13
N HIS A 123 -29.06 -10.14 14.36
CA HIS A 123 -30.22 -9.54 13.70
C HIS A 123 -31.21 -8.91 14.71
N GLN A 124 -31.47 -9.57 15.84
CA GLN A 124 -32.30 -9.00 16.91
C GLN A 124 -31.69 -7.72 17.50
N LEU A 125 -30.38 -7.71 17.72
CA LEU A 125 -29.67 -6.51 18.21
C LEU A 125 -29.76 -5.36 17.20
N MET A 126 -29.64 -5.63 15.89
CA MET A 126 -29.80 -4.63 14.84
C MET A 126 -31.19 -4.01 14.83
N VAL A 127 -32.24 -4.82 14.94
CA VAL A 127 -33.64 -4.35 15.00
C VAL A 127 -33.86 -3.46 16.24
N LYS A 128 -33.29 -3.87 17.38
CA LYS A 128 -33.36 -3.10 18.63
C LYS A 128 -32.64 -1.76 18.51
N GLU A 129 -31.47 -1.74 17.86
CA GLU A 129 -30.69 -0.51 17.64
C GLU A 129 -31.44 0.49 16.75
N LYS A 130 -31.98 0.02 15.62
CA LYS A 130 -32.77 0.83 14.69
C LYS A 130 -33.98 1.47 15.38
N SER A 131 -34.68 0.69 16.20
CA SER A 131 -35.86 1.16 16.94
C SER A 131 -35.50 2.16 18.04
N SER A 132 -34.34 2.02 18.68
CA SER A 132 -33.91 2.90 19.77
C SER A 132 -33.46 4.26 19.26
N SER A 133 -32.82 4.30 18.08
CA SER A 133 -32.41 5.55 17.41
C SER A 133 -33.62 6.41 17.01
N ASN A 134 -34.69 5.80 16.48
CA ASN A 134 -35.90 6.51 16.07
C ASN A 134 -36.66 7.17 17.24
N ASN A 135 -36.59 6.60 18.45
CA ASN A 135 -37.26 7.18 19.62
C ASN A 135 -36.48 8.34 20.28
N ALA A 136 -35.18 8.48 20.02
CA ALA A 136 -34.35 9.53 20.63
C ALA A 136 -34.50 10.90 19.95
N GLY A 137 -35.03 10.95 18.71
CA GLY A 137 -35.20 12.18 17.94
C GLY A 137 -36.56 12.87 18.09
N ASN A 138 -37.41 12.42 19.02
CA ASN A 138 -38.82 12.85 19.09
C ASN A 138 -39.22 13.55 20.40
N ASN A 139 -38.25 14.14 21.12
CA ASN A 139 -38.47 14.97 22.32
C ASN A 139 -37.96 16.39 22.13
#